data_AF-A0A9D2S317-F1
#
_entry.id   AF-A0A9D2S317-F1
#
_cell.length_a   1.000
_cell.length_b   1.000
_cell.length_c   1.000
_cell.angle_alpha   90.00
_cell.angle_beta   90.00
_cell.angle_gamma   90.00
#
_symmetry.space_group_name_H-M   'P 1'
#
loop_
_entity.id
_entity.type
_entity.pdbx_description
1 polymer ?
#
loop_
_entity_poly.entity_id
_entity_poly.type
_entity_poly.pdbx_seq_one_letter_code
_entity_poly.pdbx_strand_id
1 'polypeptide(L)'
;MGKYQDDVQALLRLVGGKENIQAVSHCMTRMRFVLADPAKAEVKQIERLASVKGTFTQAGQFQVIIGNDVANFYNEFTAFAGIEGVSKDAVKAAAKTNQSLIQRIMGTLGEIFAPLIPALICGGLILGFRNVIGEINFFNGGTQSLADVSTFWNGMYSFLWLIGEAVFHMLPVGIVWSITKKMGTTQILGIILGLTLVSPQLLNGFSVATAEEIPV
;
A
#
# COMPACT_ATOMS: atom_id res chain seq x y z
N MET A 1 14.35 -39.01 1.21
CA MET A 1 14.35 -38.05 0.08
C MET A 1 13.32 -36.99 0.39
N GLY A 2 13.71 -35.72 0.31
CA GLY A 2 12.78 -34.61 0.49
C GLY A 2 11.71 -34.64 -0.59
N LYS A 3 10.51 -34.11 -0.31
CA LYS A 3 9.39 -34.13 -1.27
C LYS A 3 9.71 -33.27 -2.51
N TYR A 4 10.63 -32.31 -2.37
CA TYR A 4 10.95 -31.30 -3.38
C TYR A 4 12.44 -31.24 -3.72
N GLN A 5 13.21 -32.27 -3.38
CA GLN A 5 14.67 -32.23 -3.39
C GLN A 5 15.25 -31.84 -4.78
N ASP A 6 14.72 -32.41 -5.86
CA ASP A 6 15.18 -32.12 -7.22
C ASP A 6 14.84 -30.69 -7.65
N ASP A 7 13.61 -30.24 -7.37
CA ASP A 7 13.14 -28.89 -7.70
C ASP A 7 13.88 -27.82 -6.88
N VAL A 8 14.23 -28.11 -5.62
CA VAL A 8 15.03 -27.24 -4.76
C VAL A 8 16.44 -27.07 -5.32
N GLN A 9 17.09 -28.17 -5.72
CA GLN A 9 18.43 -28.13 -6.29
C GLN A 9 18.44 -27.40 -7.64
N ALA A 10 17.45 -27.67 -8.49
CA ALA A 10 17.28 -26.98 -9.75
C ALA A 10 17.03 -25.48 -9.52
N LEU A 11 16.15 -25.12 -8.57
CA LEU A 11 15.86 -23.73 -8.26
C LEU A 11 17.12 -22.97 -7.81
N LEU A 12 17.93 -23.55 -6.91
CA LEU A 12 19.17 -22.91 -6.46
C LEU A 12 20.13 -22.62 -7.61
N ARG A 13 20.26 -23.56 -8.56
CA ARG A 13 21.09 -23.36 -9.75
C ARG A 13 20.51 -22.26 -10.64
N LEU A 14 19.21 -22.32 -10.91
CA LEU A 14 18.52 -21.42 -11.85
C LEU A 14 18.37 -20.00 -11.31
N VAL A 15 18.44 -19.77 -9.99
CA VAL A 15 18.51 -18.42 -9.41
C VAL A 15 19.93 -17.84 -9.43
N GLY A 16 20.92 -18.57 -9.98
CA GLY A 16 22.31 -18.12 -10.10
C GLY A 16 23.20 -18.49 -8.91
N GLY A 17 22.82 -19.50 -8.12
CA GLY A 17 23.63 -20.02 -7.01
C GLY A 17 23.39 -19.33 -5.67
N LYS A 18 24.06 -19.83 -4.63
CA LYS A 18 23.96 -19.32 -3.25
C LYS A 18 24.49 -17.89 -3.15
N GLU A 19 25.58 -17.63 -3.85
CA GLU A 19 26.26 -16.34 -3.96
C GLU A 19 25.37 -15.25 -4.55
N ASN A 20 24.35 -15.62 -5.33
CA ASN A 20 23.41 -14.67 -5.88
C ASN A 20 22.23 -14.38 -4.95
N ILE A 21 22.09 -15.07 -3.80
CA ILE A 21 20.98 -14.86 -2.87
C ILE A 21 21.46 -14.00 -1.71
N GLN A 22 21.05 -12.73 -1.69
CA GLN A 22 21.33 -11.84 -0.56
C GLN A 22 20.42 -12.14 0.64
N ALA A 23 19.15 -12.44 0.35
CA ALA A 23 18.14 -12.67 1.37
C ALA A 23 17.01 -13.55 0.81
N VAL A 24 16.49 -14.46 1.63
CA VAL A 24 15.35 -15.31 1.26
C VAL A 24 14.35 -15.39 2.42
N SER A 25 13.06 -15.32 2.08
CA SER A 25 11.95 -15.56 3.02
C SER A 25 10.75 -16.19 2.29
N HIS A 26 9.69 -16.52 3.01
CA HIS A 26 8.44 -17.00 2.42
C HIS A 26 7.20 -16.33 3.07
N CYS A 27 6.09 -16.34 2.32
CA CYS A 27 4.74 -16.06 2.85
C CYS A 27 3.90 -17.34 2.81
N MET A 28 2.58 -17.24 2.70
CA MET A 28 1.70 -18.42 2.68
C MET A 28 1.82 -19.24 1.39
N THR A 29 2.15 -18.59 0.26
CA THR A 29 2.12 -19.26 -1.07
C THR A 29 3.36 -19.03 -1.93
N ARG A 30 4.30 -18.19 -1.49
CA ARG A 30 5.41 -17.71 -2.34
C ARG A 30 6.72 -17.64 -1.56
N MET A 31 7.79 -18.01 -2.23
CA MET A 31 9.16 -17.67 -1.84
C MET A 31 9.52 -16.30 -2.38
N ARG A 32 10.33 -15.57 -1.61
CA ARG A 32 10.77 -14.21 -1.92
C ARG A 32 12.28 -14.15 -1.80
N PHE A 33 12.93 -13.91 -2.92
CA PHE A 33 14.37 -13.78 -3.04
C PHE A 33 14.74 -12.31 -3.26
N VAL A 34 15.76 -11.84 -2.55
CA VAL A 34 16.54 -10.69 -2.96
C VAL A 34 17.80 -11.24 -3.59
N LEU A 35 17.90 -11.06 -4.91
CA LEU A 35 19.05 -11.52 -5.68
C LEU A 35 20.10 -10.42 -5.78
N ALA A 36 21.39 -10.75 -5.74
CA ALA A 36 22.45 -9.79 -5.96
C ALA A 36 22.44 -9.29 -7.41
N ASP A 37 22.19 -10.20 -8.35
CA ASP A 37 22.00 -9.92 -9.77
C ASP A 37 20.73 -10.66 -10.26
N PRO A 38 19.60 -9.95 -10.41
CA PRO A 38 18.37 -10.53 -10.94
C PRO A 38 18.49 -11.07 -12.37
N ALA A 39 19.48 -10.62 -13.16
CA ALA A 39 19.65 -11.09 -14.54
C ALA A 39 20.18 -12.53 -14.62
N LYS A 40 20.80 -13.03 -13.55
CA LYS A 40 21.24 -14.44 -13.44
C LYS A 40 20.09 -15.42 -13.20
N ALA A 41 18.89 -14.93 -12.86
CA ALA A 41 17.74 -15.80 -12.67
C ALA A 41 17.17 -16.25 -14.02
N GLU A 42 17.17 -17.56 -14.25
CA GLU A 42 16.64 -18.17 -15.47
C GLU A 42 15.12 -18.37 -15.40
N VAL A 43 14.38 -17.26 -15.40
CA VAL A 43 12.92 -17.20 -15.18
C VAL A 43 12.13 -18.27 -15.95
N LYS A 44 12.39 -18.40 -17.26
CA LYS A 44 11.68 -19.37 -18.12
C LYS A 44 11.94 -20.82 -17.74
N GLN A 45 13.10 -21.13 -17.17
CA GLN A 45 13.42 -22.48 -16.69
C GLN A 45 12.81 -22.72 -15.31
N ILE A 46 12.82 -21.70 -14.44
CA ILE A 46 12.22 -21.77 -13.10
C ILE A 46 10.71 -22.06 -13.21
N GLU A 47 10.01 -21.45 -14.16
CA GLU A 47 8.58 -21.68 -14.41
C GLU A 47 8.25 -23.08 -14.94
N ARG A 48 9.25 -23.86 -15.36
CA ARG A 48 9.07 -25.25 -15.83
C ARG A 48 9.21 -26.27 -14.70
N LEU A 49 9.66 -25.86 -13.51
CA LEU A 49 9.76 -26.75 -12.36
C LEU A 49 8.35 -27.17 -11.89
N ALA A 50 8.18 -28.43 -11.55
CA ALA A 50 6.85 -28.99 -11.26
C ALA A 50 6.18 -28.31 -10.04
N SER A 51 6.99 -27.88 -9.08
CA SER A 51 6.52 -27.18 -7.88
C SER A 51 6.23 -25.70 -8.10
N VAL A 52 6.62 -25.12 -9.23
CA VAL A 52 6.48 -23.68 -9.51
C VAL A 52 5.21 -23.43 -10.30
N LYS A 53 4.34 -22.59 -9.75
CA LYS A 53 3.07 -22.15 -10.37
C LYS A 53 3.20 -20.83 -11.11
N GLY A 54 4.36 -20.19 -11.03
CA GLY A 54 4.67 -18.94 -11.72
C GLY A 54 5.73 -18.12 -10.98
N THR A 55 6.26 -17.11 -11.66
CA THR A 55 7.23 -16.18 -11.08
C THR A 55 6.84 -14.73 -11.35
N PHE A 56 7.30 -13.81 -10.52
CA PHE A 56 7.20 -12.38 -10.79
C PHE A 56 8.25 -11.60 -10.01
N THR A 57 8.68 -10.49 -10.57
CA THR A 57 9.60 -9.55 -9.90
C THR A 57 8.83 -8.32 -9.49
N GLN A 58 8.78 -8.03 -8.19
CA GLN A 58 8.10 -6.84 -7.68
C GLN A 58 8.88 -6.25 -6.52
N ALA A 59 9.00 -4.92 -6.52
CA ALA A 59 9.61 -4.17 -5.43
C ALA A 59 11.02 -4.69 -5.07
N GLY A 60 11.84 -5.01 -6.08
CA GLY A 60 13.22 -5.50 -5.91
C GLY A 60 13.33 -6.95 -5.40
N GLN A 61 12.22 -7.69 -5.33
CA GLN A 61 12.19 -9.11 -4.93
C GLN A 61 11.78 -9.98 -6.12
N PHE A 62 12.58 -11.01 -6.39
CA PHE A 62 12.19 -12.10 -7.28
C PHE A 62 11.34 -13.10 -6.50
N GLN A 63 10.09 -13.31 -6.93
CA GLN A 63 9.13 -14.14 -6.21
C GLN A 63 8.78 -15.38 -7.02
N VAL A 64 8.79 -16.52 -6.35
CA VAL A 64 8.45 -17.82 -6.94
C VAL A 64 7.22 -18.35 -6.22
N ILE A 65 6.15 -18.60 -6.97
CA ILE A 65 4.89 -19.10 -6.44
C ILE A 65 4.97 -20.63 -6.36
N ILE A 66 4.91 -21.18 -5.15
CA ILE A 66 4.91 -22.63 -4.92
C ILE A 66 3.49 -23.12 -4.57
N GLY A 67 2.72 -22.30 -3.85
CA GLY A 67 1.42 -22.66 -3.29
C GLY A 67 1.51 -23.01 -1.80
N ASN A 68 0.50 -23.70 -1.28
CA ASN A 68 0.33 -23.91 0.16
C ASN A 68 1.46 -24.70 0.83
N ASP A 69 2.23 -25.48 0.06
CA ASP A 69 3.36 -26.27 0.56
C ASP A 69 4.69 -25.48 0.64
N VAL A 70 4.65 -24.15 0.44
CA VAL A 70 5.85 -23.30 0.39
C VAL A 70 6.72 -23.37 1.65
N ALA A 71 6.12 -23.60 2.83
CA ALA A 71 6.88 -23.71 4.07
C ALA A 71 7.79 -24.95 4.06
N ASN A 72 7.29 -26.08 3.57
CA ASN A 72 8.08 -27.31 3.44
C ASN A 72 9.17 -27.15 2.38
N PHE A 73 8.81 -26.56 1.23
CA PHE A 73 9.76 -26.26 0.17
C PHE A 73 10.88 -25.32 0.65
N TYR A 74 10.53 -24.29 1.42
CA TYR A 74 11.48 -23.33 1.98
C TYR A 74 12.47 -23.99 2.96
N ASN A 75 11.99 -24.88 3.81
CA ASN A 75 12.83 -25.61 4.77
C ASN A 75 13.81 -26.54 4.03
N GLU A 76 13.35 -27.27 3.01
CA GLU A 76 14.21 -28.09 2.16
C GLU A 76 15.23 -27.21 1.40
N PHE A 77 14.80 -26.05 0.88
CA PHE A 77 15.66 -25.11 0.16
C PHE A 77 16.77 -24.52 1.02
N THR A 78 16.44 -24.02 2.21
CA THR A 78 17.41 -23.41 3.13
C THR A 78 18.40 -24.44 3.65
N ALA A 79 17.93 -25.66 3.97
CA ALA A 79 18.80 -26.76 4.36
C ALA A 79 19.77 -27.17 3.24
N PHE A 80 19.30 -27.28 2.00
CA PHE A 80 20.14 -27.65 0.85
C PHE A 80 21.13 -26.54 0.47
N ALA A 81 20.68 -25.28 0.42
CA ALA A 81 21.53 -24.15 0.07
C ALA A 81 22.52 -23.76 1.19
N GLY A 82 22.31 -24.26 2.41
CA GLY A 82 23.07 -23.87 3.60
C GLY A 82 22.97 -22.38 3.87
N ILE A 83 21.80 -21.78 3.62
CA ILE A 83 21.52 -20.36 3.85
C ILE A 83 20.59 -20.29 5.06
N GLU A 84 20.99 -19.52 6.08
CA GLU A 84 20.06 -19.18 7.16
C GLU A 84 18.98 -18.24 6.61
N GLY A 85 17.74 -18.66 6.78
CA GLY A 85 16.58 -17.85 6.46
C GLY A 85 16.61 -16.52 7.21
N VAL A 86 16.34 -15.41 6.53
CA VAL A 86 16.33 -14.08 7.16
C VAL A 86 14.90 -13.58 7.36
N SER A 87 14.73 -12.65 8.31
CA SER A 87 13.42 -12.07 8.61
C SER A 87 12.85 -11.32 7.40
N LYS A 88 11.52 -11.19 7.34
CA LYS A 88 10.84 -10.42 6.28
C LYS A 88 11.31 -8.98 6.20
N ASP A 89 11.72 -8.39 7.32
CA ASP A 89 12.23 -7.03 7.38
C ASP A 89 13.65 -6.93 6.78
N ALA A 90 14.50 -7.93 7.01
CA ALA A 90 15.80 -8.03 6.35
C ALA A 90 15.65 -8.20 4.82
N VAL A 91 14.69 -9.03 4.36
CA VAL A 91 14.35 -9.14 2.92
C VAL A 91 13.86 -7.81 2.37
N LYS A 92 13.02 -7.06 3.08
CA LYS A 92 12.57 -5.73 2.64
C LYS A 92 13.73 -4.73 2.56
N ALA A 93 14.63 -4.73 3.54
CA ALA A 93 15.80 -3.86 3.56
C ALA A 93 16.74 -4.16 2.39
N ALA A 94 17.05 -5.44 2.16
CA ALA A 94 17.86 -5.87 1.03
C ALA A 94 17.16 -5.58 -0.30
N ALA A 95 15.85 -5.81 -0.43
CA ALA A 95 15.10 -5.53 -1.65
C ALA A 95 15.12 -4.05 -2.07
N LYS A 96 15.25 -3.13 -1.11
CA LYS A 96 15.40 -1.70 -1.43
C LYS A 96 16.59 -1.48 -2.34
N THR A 97 17.72 -2.18 -2.18
CA THR A 97 18.92 -1.99 -3.02
C THR A 97 18.61 -2.19 -4.51
N ASN A 98 17.78 -3.18 -4.83
CA ASN A 98 17.37 -3.53 -6.19
C ASN A 98 16.18 -2.71 -6.75
N GLN A 99 15.55 -1.86 -5.96
CA GLN A 99 14.49 -0.97 -6.45
C GLN A 99 15.10 0.26 -7.12
N SER A 100 14.55 0.63 -8.28
CA SER A 100 14.87 1.90 -8.91
C SER A 100 14.44 3.07 -8.02
N LEU A 101 15.07 4.24 -8.19
CA LEU A 101 14.76 5.44 -7.40
C LEU A 101 13.25 5.75 -7.40
N ILE A 102 12.63 5.68 -8.58
CA ILE A 102 11.18 5.91 -8.76
C ILE A 102 10.36 4.88 -7.98
N GLN A 103 10.73 3.60 -8.03
CA GLN A 103 10.01 2.55 -7.28
C GLN A 103 10.12 2.75 -5.76
N ARG A 104 11.28 3.21 -5.26
CA ARG A 104 11.47 3.53 -3.83
C ARG A 104 10.60 4.71 -3.40
N ILE A 105 10.50 5.74 -4.23
CA ILE A 105 9.64 6.91 -3.97
C ILE A 105 8.17 6.50 -4.00
N MET A 106 7.72 5.77 -5.02
CA MET A 106 6.34 5.30 -5.14
C MET A 106 5.95 4.34 -4.01
N GLY A 107 6.82 3.39 -3.66
CA GLY A 107 6.63 2.55 -2.48
C GLY A 107 6.57 3.38 -1.21
N THR A 108 7.34 4.47 -1.16
CA THR A 108 7.33 5.36 -0.01
C THR A 108 6.02 6.10 0.17
N LEU A 109 5.48 6.64 -0.92
CA LEU A 109 4.16 7.27 -0.95
C LEU A 109 3.07 6.26 -0.61
N GLY A 110 3.12 5.05 -1.18
CA GLY A 110 2.15 3.99 -0.90
C GLY A 110 2.07 3.64 0.58
N GLU A 111 3.21 3.53 1.27
CA GLU A 111 3.26 3.28 2.71
C GLU A 111 2.69 4.43 3.55
N ILE A 112 2.81 5.68 3.08
CA ILE A 112 2.23 6.87 3.74
C ILE A 112 0.71 6.88 3.57
N PHE A 113 0.19 6.54 2.40
CA PHE A 113 -1.25 6.57 2.13
C PHE A 113 -1.99 5.33 2.63
N ALA A 114 -1.34 4.16 2.73
CA ALA A 114 -2.01 2.91 3.10
C ALA A 114 -2.85 2.98 4.40
N PRO A 115 -2.38 3.62 5.49
CA PRO A 115 -3.19 3.81 6.70
C PRO A 115 -4.39 4.74 6.52
N LEU A 116 -4.37 5.62 5.51
CA LEU A 116 -5.41 6.62 5.24
C LEU A 116 -6.49 6.11 4.28
N ILE A 117 -6.21 5.06 3.50
CA ILE A 117 -7.13 4.49 2.51
C ILE A 117 -8.51 4.19 3.10
N PRO A 118 -8.66 3.51 4.26
CA PRO A 118 -9.98 3.21 4.80
C PRO A 118 -10.81 4.47 5.09
N ALA A 119 -10.20 5.49 5.68
CA ALA A 119 -10.87 6.75 5.99
C ALA A 119 -11.32 7.47 4.71
N LEU A 120 -10.45 7.54 3.69
CA LEU A 120 -10.76 8.15 2.40
C LEU A 120 -11.90 7.43 1.66
N ILE A 121 -11.91 6.09 1.69
CA ILE A 121 -13.00 5.31 1.11
C ILE A 121 -14.32 5.61 1.83
N CYS A 122 -14.33 5.56 3.17
CA CYS A 122 -15.52 5.86 3.95
C CYS A 122 -16.03 7.29 3.73
N GLY A 123 -15.14 8.29 3.76
CA GLY A 123 -15.49 9.69 3.51
C GLY A 123 -16.05 9.90 2.11
N GLY A 124 -15.43 9.29 1.09
CA GLY A 124 -15.90 9.37 -0.30
C GLY A 124 -17.28 8.74 -0.49
N LEU A 125 -17.54 7.57 0.12
CA LEU A 125 -18.85 6.94 0.07
C LEU A 125 -19.92 7.76 0.80
N ILE A 126 -19.58 8.38 1.93
CA ILE A 126 -20.47 9.27 2.68
C ILE A 126 -20.84 10.49 1.84
N LEU A 127 -19.85 11.15 1.21
CA LEU A 127 -20.12 12.29 0.33
C LEU A 127 -20.91 11.88 -0.91
N GLY A 128 -20.63 10.71 -1.49
CA GLY A 128 -21.41 10.17 -2.60
C GLY A 128 -22.88 9.94 -2.21
N PHE A 129 -23.12 9.35 -1.04
CA PHE A 129 -24.48 9.16 -0.52
C PHE A 129 -25.16 10.50 -0.19
N ARG A 130 -24.45 11.46 0.40
CA ARG A 130 -24.93 12.83 0.62
C ARG A 130 -25.37 13.48 -0.69
N ASN A 131 -24.61 13.32 -1.76
CA ASN A 131 -24.95 13.89 -3.06
C ASN A 131 -26.26 13.32 -3.63
N VAL A 132 -26.52 12.02 -3.44
CA VAL A 132 -27.81 11.42 -3.81
C VAL A 132 -28.98 12.04 -3.05
N ILE A 133 -28.76 12.42 -1.79
CA ILE A 133 -29.81 13.01 -0.94
C ILE A 133 -30.11 14.47 -1.34
N GLY A 134 -29.08 15.31 -1.52
CA GLY A 134 -29.27 16.76 -1.63
C GLY A 134 -28.85 17.40 -2.96
N GLU A 135 -28.08 16.72 -3.80
CA GLU A 135 -27.55 17.31 -5.05
C GLU A 135 -28.24 16.73 -6.30
N ILE A 136 -28.94 15.59 -6.16
CA ILE A 136 -29.68 14.97 -7.27
C ILE A 136 -31.18 15.20 -7.09
N ASN A 137 -31.79 15.84 -8.09
CA ASN A 137 -33.21 16.12 -8.09
C ASN A 137 -34.01 14.92 -8.62
N PHE A 138 -34.54 14.10 -7.71
CA PHE A 138 -35.37 12.94 -8.04
C PHE A 138 -36.87 13.25 -8.12
N PHE A 139 -37.32 14.36 -7.53
CA PHE A 139 -38.73 14.65 -7.30
C PHE A 139 -39.22 15.86 -8.12
N ASN A 140 -40.54 15.97 -8.25
CA ASN A 140 -41.23 17.04 -8.99
C ASN A 140 -40.63 17.31 -10.37
N GLY A 141 -40.54 16.26 -11.20
CA GLY A 141 -40.05 16.37 -12.58
C GLY A 141 -38.57 16.72 -12.71
N GLY A 142 -37.76 16.48 -11.67
CA GLY A 142 -36.32 16.78 -11.66
C GLY A 142 -35.97 18.15 -11.09
N THR A 143 -36.88 18.78 -10.33
CA THR A 143 -36.67 20.10 -9.73
C THR A 143 -36.36 20.08 -8.24
N GLN A 144 -36.60 18.95 -7.55
CA GLN A 144 -36.40 18.83 -6.11
C GLN A 144 -35.60 17.59 -5.74
N SER A 145 -34.67 17.74 -4.79
CA SER A 145 -33.90 16.67 -4.19
C SER A 145 -34.66 16.00 -3.04
N LEU A 146 -34.13 14.88 -2.53
CA LEU A 146 -34.68 14.20 -1.36
C LEU A 146 -34.60 15.08 -0.09
N ALA A 147 -33.58 15.94 -0.02
CA ALA A 147 -33.41 16.92 1.06
C ALA A 147 -34.45 18.05 1.02
N ASP A 148 -34.98 18.41 -0.16
CA ASP A 148 -35.97 19.51 -0.29
C ASP A 148 -37.38 19.08 0.12
N VAL A 149 -37.70 17.80 -0.07
CA VAL A 149 -39.04 17.26 0.18
C VAL A 149 -39.25 16.79 1.62
N SER A 150 -38.19 16.63 2.40
CA SER A 150 -38.26 16.06 3.74
C SER A 150 -37.25 16.67 4.72
N THR A 151 -37.75 17.17 5.84
CA THR A 151 -36.93 17.73 6.94
C THR A 151 -35.94 16.71 7.50
N PHE A 152 -36.30 15.43 7.54
CA PHE A 152 -35.39 14.36 8.00
C PHE A 152 -34.19 14.21 7.06
N TRP A 153 -34.44 14.17 5.75
CA TRP A 153 -33.38 14.01 4.75
C TRP A 153 -32.51 15.26 4.61
N ASN A 154 -33.09 16.45 4.81
CA ASN A 154 -32.33 17.69 4.95
C ASN A 154 -31.36 17.63 6.14
N GLY A 155 -31.84 17.20 7.32
CA GLY A 155 -30.99 17.02 8.50
C GLY A 155 -29.89 15.97 8.29
N MET A 156 -30.21 14.87 7.62
CA MET A 156 -29.21 13.84 7.25
C MET A 156 -28.16 14.41 6.30
N TYR A 157 -28.55 15.17 5.28
CA TYR A 157 -27.63 15.81 4.34
C TYR A 157 -26.63 16.76 5.05
N SER A 158 -27.12 17.59 5.97
CA SER A 158 -26.27 18.47 6.79
C SER A 158 -25.36 17.68 7.74
N PHE A 159 -25.86 16.61 8.36
CA PHE A 159 -25.06 15.78 9.27
C PHE A 159 -23.93 15.03 8.54
N LEU A 160 -24.19 14.48 7.34
CA LEU A 160 -23.18 13.76 6.56
C LEU A 160 -22.05 14.68 6.09
N TRP A 161 -22.32 15.98 5.92
CA TRP A 161 -21.28 16.97 5.63
C TRP A 161 -20.22 17.03 6.72
N LEU A 162 -20.61 17.02 7.99
CA LEU A 162 -19.67 17.06 9.13
C LEU A 162 -18.65 15.92 9.07
N ILE A 163 -19.10 14.70 8.74
CA ILE A 163 -18.22 13.53 8.65
C ILE A 163 -17.31 13.63 7.42
N GLY A 164 -17.85 14.07 6.28
CA GLY A 164 -17.06 14.29 5.06
C GLY A 164 -15.98 15.34 5.28
N GLU A 165 -16.33 16.48 5.87
CA GLU A 165 -15.40 17.55 6.21
C GLU A 165 -14.31 17.03 7.15
N ALA A 166 -14.66 16.29 8.20
CA ALA A 166 -13.67 15.73 9.12
C ALA A 166 -12.64 14.82 8.41
N VAL A 167 -13.04 14.03 7.40
CA VAL A 167 -12.13 13.15 6.66
C VAL A 167 -11.22 13.93 5.70
N PHE A 168 -11.79 14.85 4.92
CA PHE A 168 -11.06 15.52 3.83
C PHE A 168 -10.35 16.79 4.29
N HIS A 169 -10.94 17.58 5.19
CA HIS A 169 -10.32 18.78 5.75
C HIS A 169 -9.15 18.40 6.66
N MET A 170 -9.27 17.34 7.46
CA MET A 170 -8.18 16.85 8.32
C MET A 170 -7.18 15.93 7.60
N LEU A 171 -7.27 15.80 6.28
CA LEU A 171 -6.34 14.98 5.51
C LEU A 171 -4.86 15.34 5.74
N PRO A 172 -4.46 16.64 5.82
CA PRO A 172 -3.08 17.01 6.14
C PRO A 172 -2.62 16.45 7.49
N VAL A 173 -3.49 16.42 8.51
CA VAL A 173 -3.19 15.84 9.83
C VAL A 173 -2.87 14.35 9.70
N GLY A 174 -3.70 13.60 8.97
CA GLY A 174 -3.48 12.18 8.71
C GLY A 174 -2.20 11.91 7.93
N ILE A 175 -1.87 12.74 6.93
CA ILE A 175 -0.66 12.60 6.11
C ILE A 175 0.58 12.80 6.98
N VAL A 176 0.66 13.90 7.76
CA VAL A 176 1.85 14.17 8.58
C VAL A 176 2.00 13.15 9.70
N TRP A 177 0.90 12.71 10.31
CA TRP A 177 0.91 11.56 11.23
C TRP A 177 1.49 10.29 10.57
N SER A 178 1.06 9.96 9.36
CA SER A 178 1.53 8.77 8.66
C SER A 178 3.01 8.87 8.26
N ILE A 179 3.47 10.05 7.83
CA ILE A 179 4.89 10.34 7.55
C ILE A 179 5.73 10.14 8.80
N THR A 180 5.34 10.74 9.93
CA THR A 180 6.09 10.65 11.18
C THR A 180 6.13 9.22 11.72
N LYS A 181 5.00 8.50 11.64
CA LYS A 181 4.94 7.07 11.96
C LYS A 181 5.90 6.24 11.10
N LYS A 182 5.97 6.53 9.80
CA LYS A 182 6.87 5.84 8.87
C LYS A 182 8.35 6.17 9.12
N MET A 183 8.66 7.44 9.38
CA MET A 183 10.02 7.90 9.64
C MET A 183 10.52 7.54 11.04
N GLY A 184 9.67 6.98 11.90
CA GLY A 184 10.01 6.63 13.28
C GLY A 184 10.18 7.85 14.18
N THR A 185 9.61 8.99 13.79
CA THR A 185 9.66 10.23 14.57
C THR A 185 8.44 10.35 15.50
N THR A 186 8.46 11.36 16.35
CA THR A 186 7.39 11.62 17.32
C THR A 186 6.08 11.99 16.62
N GLN A 187 5.11 11.07 16.63
CA GLN A 187 3.82 11.22 15.95
C GLN A 187 3.03 12.45 16.42
N ILE A 188 3.13 12.83 17.70
CA ILE A 188 2.43 14.01 18.22
C ILE A 188 2.94 15.31 17.57
N LEU A 189 4.23 15.42 17.25
CA LEU A 189 4.76 16.57 16.50
C LEU A 189 4.21 16.62 15.08
N GLY A 190 4.01 15.45 14.46
CA GLY A 190 3.37 15.36 13.16
C GLY A 190 1.93 15.81 13.17
N ILE A 191 1.16 15.41 14.19
CA ILE A 191 -0.22 15.86 14.36
C ILE A 191 -0.28 17.37 14.56
N ILE A 192 0.57 17.94 15.43
CA ILE A 192 0.63 19.39 15.65
C ILE A 192 0.93 20.13 14.35
N LEU A 193 1.94 19.69 13.58
CA LEU A 193 2.25 20.28 12.29
C LEU A 193 1.08 20.18 11.30
N GLY A 194 0.40 19.04 11.25
CA GLY A 194 -0.79 18.86 10.44
C GLY A 194 -1.94 19.79 10.83
N LEU A 195 -2.15 20.01 12.13
CA LEU A 195 -3.15 20.97 12.64
C LEU A 195 -2.78 22.41 12.27
N THR A 196 -1.49 22.76 12.27
CA THR A 196 -1.03 24.06 11.77
C THR A 196 -1.39 24.24 10.29
N LEU A 197 -1.27 23.19 9.46
CA LEU A 197 -1.59 23.24 8.02
C LEU A 197 -3.08 23.41 7.72
N VAL A 198 -3.96 23.08 8.67
CA VAL A 198 -5.42 23.28 8.56
C VAL A 198 -5.91 24.43 9.45
N SER A 199 -4.97 25.22 9.98
CA SER A 199 -5.30 26.35 10.83
C SER A 199 -6.17 27.35 10.05
N PRO A 200 -7.25 27.89 10.65
CA PRO A 200 -8.05 28.93 10.04
C PRO A 200 -7.28 30.25 9.83
N GLN A 201 -6.08 30.38 10.39
CA GLN A 201 -5.16 31.48 10.10
C GLN A 201 -4.50 31.34 8.72
N LEU A 202 -4.45 30.14 8.15
CA LEU A 202 -3.99 29.90 6.80
C LEU A 202 -5.16 29.98 5.83
N LEU A 203 -4.91 30.48 4.61
CA LEU A 203 -5.92 30.49 3.55
C LEU A 203 -6.37 29.05 3.27
N ASN A 204 -7.67 28.81 3.34
CA ASN A 204 -8.22 27.49 3.08
C ASN A 204 -7.96 27.10 1.62
N GLY A 205 -7.40 25.90 1.40
CA GLY A 205 -7.05 25.40 0.07
C GLY A 205 -8.22 25.35 -0.92
N PHE A 206 -9.45 25.20 -0.44
CA PHE A 206 -10.66 25.20 -1.26
C PHE A 206 -11.14 26.61 -1.64
N SER A 207 -10.73 27.64 -0.89
CA SER A 207 -11.06 29.04 -1.17
C SER A 207 -9.97 29.77 -1.96
N VAL A 208 -8.83 29.14 -2.25
CA VAL A 208 -7.72 29.76 -3.02
C VAL A 208 -8.17 30.18 -4.41
N ALA A 209 -9.03 29.38 -5.07
CA ALA A 209 -9.51 29.68 -6.42
C ALA A 209 -10.46 30.89 -6.47
N THR A 210 -11.04 31.29 -5.33
CA THR A 210 -12.03 32.39 -5.21
C THR A 210 -11.58 33.49 -4.27
N ALA A 211 -10.33 33.48 -3.80
CA ALA A 211 -9.81 34.50 -2.90
C ALA A 211 -9.40 35.76 -3.67
N GLU A 212 -10.02 36.90 -3.34
CA GLU A 212 -9.66 38.22 -3.92
C GLU A 212 -8.35 38.77 -3.33
N GLU A 213 -8.02 38.42 -2.09
CA GLU A 213 -6.75 38.75 -1.44
C GLU A 213 -6.18 37.52 -0.72
N ILE A 214 -4.87 37.33 -0.83
CA ILE A 214 -4.14 36.30 -0.08
C ILE A 214 -3.85 36.89 1.31
N PRO A 215 -4.36 36.30 2.41
CA PRO A 215 -4.04 36.77 3.75
C PRO A 215 -2.53 36.61 3.97
N VAL A 216 -1.88 37.74 4.29
CA VAL A 216 -0.44 37.84 4.59
C VAL A 216 -0.16 37.39 6.02
#